data_AF-A0A974BIN2-F1
#
_entry.id   AF-A0A974BIN2-F1
#
_cell.length_a   1.000
_cell.length_b   1.000
_cell.length_c   1.000
_cell.angle_alpha   90.00
_cell.angle_beta   90.00
_cell.angle_gamma   90.00
#
_symmetry.space_group_name_H-M   'P 1'
#
loop_
_entity.id
_entity.type
_entity.pdbx_description
1 polymer ?
#
loop_
_entity_poly.entity_id
_entity_poly.type
_entity_poly.pdbx_seq_one_letter_code
_entity_poly.pdbx_strand_id
1 'polypeptide(L)' 'MTWIADIHLKSGGNVVVENLECIQTKYDADINHMPRKYTDFKDFIFLNQNFLSFSGKDITVTLPGNTIEYIVLISRA' A
#
# COMPACT_ATOMS: atom_id res chain seq x y z
N MET A 1 -17.85 -3.05 1.83
CA MET A 1 -16.79 -4.08 1.92
C MET A 1 -15.56 -3.39 2.45
N THR A 2 -15.04 -3.87 3.57
CA THR A 2 -13.93 -3.20 4.28
C THR A 2 -12.66 -3.96 3.96
N TRP A 3 -11.60 -3.25 3.58
CA TRP A 3 -10.32 -3.87 3.27
C TRP A 3 -9.32 -3.67 4.41
N ILE A 4 -8.38 -4.60 4.52
CA ILE A 4 -7.23 -4.52 5.43
C ILE A 4 -5.98 -4.74 4.59
N ALA A 5 -4.98 -3.89 4.78
CA ALA A 5 -3.63 -4.14 4.28
C ALA A 5 -2.75 -4.64 5.42
N ASP A 6 -2.26 -5.88 5.30
CA ASP A 6 -1.19 -6.41 6.15
C ASP A 6 0.12 -6.36 5.35
N ILE A 7 1.01 -5.47 5.77
CA ILE A 7 2.22 -5.10 5.03
C ILE A 7 3.40 -5.73 5.75
N HIS A 8 3.98 -6.77 5.15
CA HIS A 8 5.15 -7.45 5.71
C HIS A 8 6.43 -6.73 5.29
N LEU A 9 7.27 -6.43 6.26
CA LEU A 9 8.53 -5.72 6.08
C LEU A 9 9.68 -6.71 6.03
N LYS A 10 10.70 -6.41 5.21
CA LYS A 10 11.94 -7.19 5.13
C LYS A 10 12.71 -7.26 6.44
N SER A 11 12.43 -6.35 7.38
CA SER A 11 12.99 -6.37 8.74
C SER A 11 12.36 -7.45 9.64
N GLY A 12 11.33 -8.16 9.18
CA GLY A 12 10.62 -9.20 9.92
C GLY A 12 9.40 -8.71 10.73
N GLY A 13 9.10 -7.41 10.69
CA GLY A 13 7.88 -6.84 11.27
C GLY A 13 6.74 -6.73 10.26
N ASN A 14 5.54 -6.41 10.74
CA ASN A 14 4.42 -6.08 9.87
C ASN A 14 3.72 -4.79 10.30
N VAL A 15 3.03 -4.15 9.35
CA VAL A 15 2.19 -2.98 9.58
C VAL A 15 0.79 -3.28 9.07
N VAL A 16 -0.21 -3.14 9.94
CA VAL A 16 -1.60 -3.40 9.60
C VAL A 16 -2.36 -2.08 9.47
N VAL A 17 -3.02 -1.90 8.33
CA VAL A 17 -3.92 -0.78 8.07
C VAL A 17 -5.33 -1.32 7.90
N GLU A 18 -6.14 -1.13 8.94
CA GLU A 18 -7.57 -1.48 8.91
C GLU A 18 -8.39 -0.40 8.20
N ASN A 19 -9.59 -0.78 7.75
CA ASN A 19 -10.50 0.10 7.02
C ASN A 19 -9.79 0.82 5.86
N LEU A 20 -9.00 0.08 5.08
CA LEU A 20 -8.22 0.59 3.97
C LEU A 20 -9.13 1.27 2.94
N GLU A 21 -8.89 2.55 2.71
CA GLU A 21 -9.65 3.39 1.79
C GLU A 21 -8.91 3.57 0.48
N CYS A 22 -7.58 3.72 0.53
CA CYS A 22 -6.75 3.76 -0.67
C CYS A 22 -5.29 3.41 -0.43
N ILE A 23 -4.62 3.03 -1.52
CA ILE A 23 -3.17 2.93 -1.60
C ILE A 23 -2.69 3.98 -2.59
N GLN A 24 -1.66 4.73 -2.25
CA GLN A 24 -1.08 5.75 -3.11
C GLN A 24 0.40 5.47 -3.35
N THR A 25 0.85 5.66 -4.58
CA THR A 25 2.27 5.61 -4.90
C THR A 25 2.89 7.00 -4.85
N LYS A 26 4.10 7.09 -4.29
CA LYS A 26 4.93 8.30 -4.37
C LYS A 26 6.18 7.94 -5.17
N TYR A 27 6.29 8.52 -6.37
CA TYR A 27 7.37 8.22 -7.30
C TYR A 27 8.57 9.14 -7.15
N ASP A 28 9.71 8.60 -7.60
CA ASP A 28 10.79 9.38 -8.22
C ASP A 28 11.21 8.79 -9.60
N ALA A 29 10.42 7.92 -10.26
CA ALA A 29 10.90 7.27 -11.50
C ALA A 29 9.90 6.68 -12.54
N ASP A 30 8.56 6.80 -12.42
CA ASP A 30 7.69 6.31 -13.53
C ASP A 30 7.69 7.29 -14.70
N ILE A 31 7.55 6.81 -15.95
CA ILE A 31 7.56 7.59 -17.21
C ILE A 31 6.61 8.80 -17.22
N ASN A 32 5.55 8.78 -16.38
CA ASN A 32 4.56 9.84 -16.29
C ASN A 32 4.61 10.65 -14.98
N HIS A 33 5.49 10.30 -14.02
CA HIS A 33 5.69 10.98 -12.72
C HIS A 33 4.42 11.30 -11.90
N MET A 34 3.27 10.71 -12.22
CA MET A 34 2.00 11.01 -11.54
C MET A 34 1.72 10.02 -10.40
N PRO A 35 1.40 10.52 -9.19
CA PRO A 35 0.96 9.66 -8.10
C PRO A 35 -0.31 8.92 -8.50
N ARG A 36 -0.32 7.59 -8.36
CA ARG A 36 -1.51 6.78 -8.61
C ARG A 36 -2.21 6.50 -7.29
N LYS A 37 -3.52 6.73 -7.25
CA LYS A 37 -4.39 6.36 -6.15
C LYS A 37 -5.19 5.13 -6.56
N TYR A 38 -5.00 4.04 -5.83
CA TYR A 38 -5.73 2.79 -5.98
C TYR A 38 -6.83 2.72 -4.93
N THR A 39 -8.07 2.60 -5.37
CA THR A 39 -9.26 2.35 -4.53
C THR A 39 -9.92 1.02 -4.88
N ASP A 40 -9.55 0.43 -6.02
CA ASP A 40 -9.84 -0.97 -6.33
C ASP A 40 -8.60 -1.80 -6.04
N PHE A 41 -8.74 -2.74 -5.12
CA PHE A 41 -7.64 -3.50 -4.55
C PHE A 41 -7.47 -4.88 -5.21
N LYS A 42 -8.39 -5.27 -6.10
CA LYS A 42 -8.37 -6.59 -6.76
C LYS A 42 -7.19 -6.76 -7.72
N ASP A 43 -6.81 -5.67 -8.39
CA ASP A 43 -5.75 -5.65 -9.40
C ASP A 43 -4.51 -4.84 -8.92
N PHE A 44 -4.32 -4.73 -7.61
CA PHE A 44 -3.19 -3.98 -7.06
C PHE A 44 -1.87 -4.73 -7.34
N ILE A 45 -1.07 -4.18 -8.25
CA ILE A 45 0.27 -4.66 -8.55
C ILE A 45 1.30 -3.64 -8.07
N PHE A 46 2.21 -4.10 -7.22
CA PHE A 46 3.33 -3.30 -6.72
C PHE A 46 4.61 -3.66 -7.49
N LEU A 47 5.11 -2.75 -8.32
CA LEU A 47 6.40 -2.87 -8.99
C LEU A 47 7.19 -1.57 -8.86
N ASN A 48 8.43 -1.65 -8.36
CA ASN A 48 9.43 -0.57 -8.35
C ASN A 48 8.95 0.80 -7.83
N GLN A 49 8.17 0.85 -6.76
CA GLN A 49 7.80 2.13 -6.14
C GLN A 49 8.84 2.56 -5.11
N ASN A 50 9.15 3.86 -5.07
CA ASN A 50 10.02 4.40 -4.03
C ASN A 50 9.31 4.50 -2.69
N PHE A 51 8.05 4.93 -2.69
CA PHE A 51 7.21 4.89 -1.50
C PHE A 51 5.77 4.47 -1.83
N LEU A 52 5.16 3.82 -0.86
CA LEU A 52 3.73 3.53 -0.83
C LEU A 52 3.11 4.15 0.41
N SER A 53 1.98 4.83 0.23
CA SER A 53 1.13 5.31 1.31
C SER A 53 -0.15 4.48 1.35
N PHE A 54 -0.46 3.94 2.52
CA PHE A 54 -1.68 3.18 2.79
C PHE A 54 -2.53 4.02 3.72
N SER A 55 -3.69 4.46 3.24
CA SER A 55 -4.63 5.26 4.01
C SER A 55 -5.84 4.40 4.36
N GLY A 56 -5.97 4.08 5.64
CA GLY A 56 -7.21 3.63 6.24
C GLY A 56 -7.96 4.80 6.88
N LYS A 57 -9.17 4.52 7.37
CA LYS A 57 -10.07 5.52 7.97
C LYS A 57 -9.41 6.39 9.05
N ASP A 58 -8.60 5.78 9.93
CA ASP A 58 -8.02 6.44 11.11
C ASP A 58 -6.48 6.47 11.11
N ILE A 59 -5.85 5.77 10.16
CA ILE A 59 -4.38 5.64 10.08
C ILE A 59 -3.91 5.81 8.64
N THR A 60 -2.82 6.55 8.47
CA THR A 60 -2.07 6.58 7.22
C THR A 60 -0.63 6.19 7.48
N VAL A 61 -0.14 5.21 6.74
CA VAL A 61 1.23 4.71 6.83
C VAL A 61 1.92 4.95 5.50
N THR A 62 3.11 5.54 5.52
CA THR A 62 3.96 5.65 4.33
C THR A 62 5.25 4.87 4.53
N LEU A 63 5.55 3.97 3.61
CA LEU A 63 6.71 3.08 3.66
C LEU A 63 7.51 3.20 2.37
N PRO A 64 8.85 3.20 2.45
CA PRO A 64 9.68 2.99 1.27
C PRO A 64 9.37 1.63 0.62
N GLY A 65 9.26 1.56 -0.70
CA GLY A 65 8.92 0.31 -1.36
C GLY A 65 10.01 -0.76 -1.23
N ASN A 66 11.26 -0.36 -1.02
CA ASN A 66 12.37 -1.29 -0.79
C ASN A 66 12.35 -1.96 0.60
N THR A 67 11.57 -1.44 1.56
CA THR A 67 11.42 -2.06 2.90
C THR A 67 10.27 -3.06 2.95
N ILE A 68 9.34 -3.01 1.99
CA ILE A 68 8.21 -3.93 1.88
C ILE A 68 8.70 -5.24 1.23
N GLU A 69 8.33 -6.36 1.82
CA GLU A 69 8.58 -7.69 1.26
C GLU A 69 7.38 -8.14 0.41
N TYR A 70 6.19 -8.14 1.00
CA TYR A 70 4.93 -8.39 0.32
C TYR A 70 3.75 -7.74 1.07
N ILE A 71 2.60 -7.64 0.40
CA ILE A 71 1.38 -7.05 0.94
C ILE A 71 0.26 -8.07 0.80
N VAL A 72 -0.51 -8.29 1.87
CA VAL A 72 -1.71 -9.11 1.86
C VAL A 72 -2.92 -8.19 2.01
N LEU A 73 -3.83 -8.24 1.03
CA LEU A 73 -5.08 -7.48 1.04
C LEU A 73 -6.24 -8.41 1.40
N ILE A 74 -6.91 -8.14 2.51
CA ILE A 74 -8.00 -8.97 3.03
C ILE A 74 -9.30 -8.18 2.93
N SER A 75 -10.29 -8.73 2.22
CA SER A 75 -11.65 -8.18 2.23
C SER A 75 -12.46 -8.79 3.38
N ARG A 76 -12.96 -7.95 4.28
CA ARG A 76 -14.01 -8.32 5.24
C ARG A 76 -15.38 -7.96 4.64
N ALA A 77 -16.25 -8.96 4.58
CA ALA A 77 -17.64 -8.84 4.15
C ALA A 77 -18.47 -8.06 5.18
#